data_AF-A0A9D5V0D6-F1
#
_entry.id   AF-A0A9D5V0D6-F1
#
_cell.length_a   1.000
_cell.length_b   1.000
_cell.length_c   1.000
_cell.angle_alpha   90.00
_cell.angle_beta   90.00
_cell.angle_gamma   90.00
#
_symmetry.space_group_name_H-M   'P 1'
#
loop_
_entity.id
_entity.type
_entity.pdbx_description
1 polymer ?
#
loop_
_entity_poly.entity_id
_entity_poly.type
_entity_poly.pdbx_seq_one_letter_code
_entity_poly.pdbx_strand_id
1 'polypeptide(L)'
;MNRSGLLHIASLLTITLTAASGHAMPADLYFSMAVTENSHNHAGSNLLFLKFQEKADPSVIAPSVVISPRVNGNSIKMDGRLDDWDQRWFTTLESRVMNNYPLSEFYDATAVPIQIASAYDQEHIYFAVRFEDANHDDSLQRRQWIFDGTQWHSAPHTAVRPEAPAGHVINKDATLAGREDEDQVFFMFPMVDQEGNFRDGGMGCGGYCHPNLVASGDPKTHLIGDETAGMHTSLPGDVADLWHWTSTRSNLGNTLKDGHIVHGEGIFNGRMADDGQSPDLDNDLKAQNKDLPSQPAFISVKDFQAGNYAIPGFKTEILRQDQAMPIPAGMNFAPGVQLPYSIVRPATGSRSDVMVMANYDPGTFMWTLEFKRALNTGDAKDRAFIPGPSPLPPTLPAVLPGNPERGAKLFADLCKSCHGEQGEGKFENGAWIAPPNQRASGSLIAKTTSINRIERLRTIAHEMAPPKRLMSFVPISQQDAEDIASWLQRQSTR
;
A
#
# COMPACT_ATOMS: atom_id res chain seq x y z
N MET A 1 6.84 -39.90 77.26
CA MET A 1 7.88 -39.07 76.60
C MET A 1 8.24 -39.72 75.27
N ASN A 2 8.01 -38.98 74.19
CA ASN A 2 8.24 -39.22 72.75
C ASN A 2 8.82 -40.57 72.26
N ARG A 3 8.07 -41.23 71.38
CA ARG A 3 8.61 -41.94 70.20
C ARG A 3 7.79 -41.59 68.97
N SER A 4 8.47 -40.95 68.02
CA SER A 4 7.98 -40.46 66.74
C SER A 4 7.79 -41.61 65.75
N GLY A 5 6.62 -41.70 65.13
CA GLY A 5 6.37 -42.54 63.96
C GLY A 5 6.38 -41.69 62.69
N LEU A 6 7.26 -42.02 61.74
CA LEU A 6 7.18 -41.51 60.37
C LEU A 6 6.16 -42.33 59.59
N LEU A 7 5.14 -41.66 59.04
CA LEU A 7 4.26 -42.20 58.01
C LEU A 7 4.68 -41.58 56.66
N HIS A 8 5.09 -42.40 55.70
CA HIS A 8 5.28 -41.98 54.31
C HIS A 8 3.92 -41.90 53.61
N ILE A 9 3.55 -40.71 53.14
CA ILE A 9 2.44 -40.51 52.20
C ILE A 9 3.05 -40.34 50.82
N ALA A 10 2.82 -41.32 49.94
CA ALA A 10 3.12 -41.20 48.52
C ALA A 10 1.99 -40.43 47.83
N SER A 11 2.25 -39.18 47.44
CA SER A 11 1.36 -38.44 46.55
C SER A 11 1.51 -38.97 45.12
N LEU A 12 0.46 -39.60 44.58
CA LEU A 12 0.32 -39.78 43.14
C LEU A 12 0.08 -38.41 42.50
N LEU A 13 1.06 -37.92 41.76
CA LEU A 13 0.92 -36.77 40.89
C LEU A 13 0.30 -37.25 39.57
N THR A 14 -1.01 -37.09 39.41
CA THR A 14 -1.68 -37.31 38.13
C THR A 14 -1.28 -36.17 37.18
N ILE A 15 -0.30 -36.41 36.32
CA ILE A 15 0.03 -35.49 35.22
C ILE A 15 -1.08 -35.65 34.18
N THR A 16 -2.06 -34.75 34.21
CA THR A 16 -2.91 -34.52 33.03
C THR A 16 -2.03 -33.89 31.96
N LEU A 17 -1.60 -34.70 30.98
CA LEU A 17 -1.15 -34.18 29.69
C LEU A 17 -2.33 -33.45 29.05
N THR A 18 -2.38 -32.12 29.18
CA THR A 18 -3.13 -31.29 28.23
C THR A 18 -2.45 -31.45 26.88
N ALA A 19 -3.09 -32.17 25.96
CA ALA A 19 -2.71 -32.13 24.56
C ALA A 19 -2.59 -30.65 24.15
N ALA A 20 -1.47 -30.29 23.51
CA ALA A 20 -1.32 -28.98 22.90
C ALA A 20 -2.52 -28.78 21.96
N SER A 21 -3.40 -27.85 22.32
CA SER A 21 -4.49 -27.44 21.45
C SER A 21 -3.86 -26.81 20.21
N GLY A 22 -3.84 -27.55 19.11
CA GLY A 22 -3.54 -26.95 17.81
C GLY A 22 -4.48 -25.76 17.62
N HIS A 23 -3.94 -24.59 17.26
CA HIS A 23 -4.76 -23.41 17.04
C HIS A 23 -5.85 -23.74 16.01
N ALA A 24 -7.10 -23.53 16.41
CA ALA A 24 -8.25 -23.73 15.53
C ALA A 24 -8.14 -22.81 14.30
N MET A 25 -8.79 -23.20 13.21
CA MET A 25 -8.78 -22.44 11.97
C MET A 25 -9.21 -20.99 12.21
N PRO A 26 -8.46 -19.99 11.69
CA PRO A 26 -8.88 -18.60 11.73
C PRO A 26 -10.23 -18.37 11.04
N ALA A 27 -10.94 -17.32 11.43
CA ALA A 27 -12.14 -16.90 10.71
C ALA A 27 -11.78 -16.28 9.35
N ASP A 28 -12.57 -16.60 8.32
CA ASP A 28 -12.56 -15.86 7.05
C ASP A 28 -12.72 -14.34 7.28
N LEU A 29 -12.24 -13.53 6.33
CA LEU A 29 -12.33 -12.08 6.42
C LEU A 29 -12.25 -11.40 5.04
N TYR A 30 -12.68 -10.15 4.99
CA TYR A 30 -12.42 -9.27 3.86
C TYR A 30 -11.14 -8.45 4.10
N PHE A 31 -10.40 -8.18 3.05
CA PHE A 31 -9.19 -7.34 3.06
C PHE A 31 -9.03 -6.65 1.70
N SER A 32 -7.99 -5.84 1.54
CA SER A 32 -7.65 -5.24 0.26
C SER A 32 -6.16 -5.30 0.00
N MET A 33 -5.78 -5.20 -1.28
CA MET A 33 -4.40 -5.19 -1.70
C MET A 33 -4.19 -4.24 -2.87
N ALA A 34 -3.08 -3.50 -2.84
CA ALA A 34 -2.66 -2.66 -3.94
C ALA A 34 -1.14 -2.68 -4.12
N VAL A 35 -0.70 -2.38 -5.34
CA VAL A 35 0.69 -2.14 -5.70
C VAL A 35 0.84 -0.75 -6.28
N THR A 36 2.05 -0.19 -6.22
CA THR A 36 2.39 1.05 -6.93
C THR A 36 3.71 0.83 -7.65
N GLU A 37 3.82 1.27 -8.89
CA GLU A 37 5.04 1.21 -9.70
C GLU A 37 5.57 2.63 -9.91
N ASN A 38 6.62 3.00 -9.19
CA ASN A 38 7.27 4.32 -9.32
C ASN A 38 6.33 5.53 -9.25
N SER A 39 5.20 5.38 -8.55
CA SER A 39 4.11 6.36 -8.52
C SER A 39 3.43 6.38 -7.15
N HIS A 40 2.71 7.47 -6.91
CA HIS A 40 1.77 7.57 -5.79
C HIS A 40 0.42 6.90 -6.08
N ASN A 41 0.16 6.60 -7.36
CA ASN A 41 -1.06 5.94 -7.79
C ASN A 41 -0.94 4.43 -7.62
N HIS A 42 -2.05 3.79 -7.28
CA HIS A 42 -2.09 2.36 -6.99
C HIS A 42 -2.89 1.58 -8.04
N ALA A 43 -2.49 0.33 -8.27
CA ALA A 43 -3.28 -0.68 -8.97
C ALA A 43 -3.55 -1.87 -8.04
N GLY A 44 -4.74 -2.47 -8.05
CA GLY A 44 -4.99 -3.67 -7.23
C GLY A 44 -6.45 -4.13 -7.18
N SER A 45 -6.84 -4.70 -6.03
CA SER A 45 -8.25 -4.94 -5.70
C SER A 45 -8.67 -4.27 -4.39
N ASN A 46 -9.76 -3.47 -4.47
CA ASN A 46 -10.30 -2.76 -3.32
C ASN A 46 -10.87 -3.72 -2.27
N LEU A 47 -11.34 -4.89 -2.68
CA LEU A 47 -12.04 -5.83 -1.82
C LEU A 47 -11.74 -7.26 -2.26
N LEU A 48 -11.13 -8.02 -1.35
CA LEU A 48 -10.79 -9.43 -1.48
C LEU A 48 -11.36 -10.17 -0.28
N PHE A 49 -11.69 -11.44 -0.47
CA PHE A 49 -12.15 -12.35 0.57
C PHE A 49 -11.08 -13.41 0.81
N LEU A 50 -10.54 -13.44 2.02
CA LEU A 50 -9.61 -14.45 2.48
C LEU A 50 -10.38 -15.60 3.12
N LYS A 51 -10.29 -16.78 2.50
CA LYS A 51 -10.98 -17.99 2.93
C LYS A 51 -10.01 -18.98 3.56
N PHE A 52 -10.06 -19.15 4.87
CA PHE A 52 -9.24 -20.14 5.56
C PHE A 52 -9.78 -21.55 5.32
N GLN A 53 -8.86 -22.50 5.14
CA GLN A 53 -9.22 -23.89 4.89
C GLN A 53 -8.30 -24.83 5.66
N GLU A 54 -8.85 -25.89 6.26
CA GLU A 54 -8.02 -26.96 6.84
C GLU A 54 -7.26 -27.76 5.78
N LYS A 55 -7.80 -27.82 4.56
CA LYS A 55 -7.17 -28.43 3.38
C LYS A 55 -7.44 -27.56 2.17
N ALA A 56 -6.46 -27.44 1.29
CA ALA A 56 -6.62 -26.70 0.05
C ALA A 56 -7.79 -27.24 -0.78
N ASP A 57 -8.72 -26.35 -1.11
CA ASP A 57 -9.74 -26.54 -2.14
C ASP A 57 -9.62 -25.38 -3.13
N PRO A 58 -8.80 -25.54 -4.19
CA PRO A 58 -8.65 -24.53 -5.23
C PRO A 58 -9.91 -24.23 -6.03
N SER A 59 -10.96 -25.07 -5.95
CA SER A 59 -12.18 -24.88 -6.76
C SER A 59 -13.00 -23.65 -6.35
N VAL A 60 -12.73 -23.11 -5.16
CA VAL A 60 -13.40 -21.89 -4.66
C VAL A 60 -12.63 -20.61 -5.01
N ILE A 61 -11.44 -20.71 -5.61
CA ILE A 61 -10.69 -19.56 -6.08
C ILE A 61 -11.51 -18.85 -7.16
N ALA A 62 -11.61 -17.54 -7.01
CA ALA A 62 -12.30 -16.64 -7.91
C ALA A 62 -11.57 -15.29 -7.91
N PRO A 63 -11.82 -14.37 -8.85
CA PRO A 63 -11.08 -13.10 -8.96
C PRO A 63 -11.03 -12.24 -7.69
N SER A 64 -11.95 -12.43 -6.75
CA SER A 64 -12.00 -11.74 -5.44
C SER A 64 -11.85 -12.68 -4.24
N VAL A 65 -11.50 -13.95 -4.44
CA VAL A 65 -11.38 -14.96 -3.37
C VAL A 65 -9.97 -15.52 -3.36
N VAL A 66 -9.28 -15.33 -2.24
CA VAL A 66 -7.96 -15.91 -1.95
C VAL A 66 -8.15 -16.99 -0.92
N ILE A 67 -7.69 -18.22 -1.20
CA ILE A 67 -7.70 -19.28 -0.20
C ILE A 67 -6.45 -19.19 0.68
N SER A 68 -6.59 -19.59 1.94
CA SER A 68 -5.49 -19.78 2.88
C SER A 68 -5.58 -21.19 3.46
N PRO A 69 -5.04 -22.21 2.76
CA PRO A 69 -4.98 -23.57 3.29
C PRO A 69 -3.99 -23.70 4.45
N ARG A 70 -4.29 -24.63 5.36
CA ARG A 70 -3.35 -25.02 6.41
C ARG A 70 -2.17 -25.76 5.80
N VAL A 71 -0.96 -25.37 6.19
CA VAL A 71 0.30 -26.02 5.83
C VAL A 71 1.02 -26.53 7.08
N ASN A 72 2.04 -27.36 6.87
CA ASN A 72 2.91 -27.79 7.97
C ASN A 72 3.79 -26.61 8.40
N GLY A 73 4.08 -26.51 9.70
CA GLY A 73 4.97 -25.47 10.21
C GLY A 73 6.32 -25.46 9.48
N ASN A 74 6.77 -24.27 9.08
CA ASN A 74 8.00 -24.04 8.30
C ASN A 74 8.06 -24.74 6.93
N SER A 75 6.93 -25.16 6.35
CA SER A 75 6.94 -25.72 4.99
C SER A 75 7.16 -24.67 3.91
N ILE A 76 6.87 -23.40 4.21
CA ILE A 76 7.16 -22.25 3.35
C ILE A 76 8.43 -21.60 3.89
N LYS A 77 9.49 -21.58 3.08
CA LYS A 77 10.73 -20.85 3.40
C LYS A 77 10.60 -19.43 2.88
N MET A 78 10.89 -18.48 3.76
CA MET A 78 10.97 -17.08 3.38
C MET A 78 12.28 -16.84 2.63
N ASP A 79 12.25 -16.83 1.29
CA ASP A 79 13.42 -16.58 0.45
C ASP A 79 13.13 -15.77 -0.82
N GLY A 80 11.89 -15.28 -0.98
CA GLY A 80 11.45 -14.49 -2.12
C GLY A 80 11.24 -15.34 -3.37
N ARG A 81 11.06 -16.66 -3.23
CA ARG A 81 10.77 -17.60 -4.32
C ARG A 81 9.45 -18.31 -4.08
N LEU A 82 8.92 -18.92 -5.14
CA LEU A 82 7.63 -19.61 -5.10
C LEU A 82 7.76 -21.14 -5.13
N ASP A 83 8.96 -21.68 -4.88
CA ASP A 83 9.25 -23.11 -5.01
C ASP A 83 8.49 -23.98 -3.98
N ASP A 84 8.24 -23.43 -2.79
CA ASP A 84 7.49 -24.09 -1.72
C ASP A 84 5.96 -23.89 -1.85
N TRP A 85 5.50 -23.10 -2.83
CA TRP A 85 4.10 -22.77 -3.03
C TRP A 85 3.45 -23.63 -4.13
N ASP A 86 2.25 -24.15 -3.87
CA ASP A 86 1.44 -24.79 -4.91
C ASP A 86 0.82 -23.71 -5.81
N GLN A 87 1.21 -23.71 -7.08
CA GLN A 87 0.73 -22.75 -8.08
C GLN A 87 -0.79 -22.75 -8.24
N ARG A 88 -1.48 -23.83 -7.85
CA ARG A 88 -2.95 -23.91 -7.87
C ARG A 88 -3.62 -23.10 -6.76
N TRP A 89 -2.87 -22.60 -5.78
CA TRP A 89 -3.40 -21.76 -4.70
C TRP A 89 -3.44 -20.28 -5.06
N PHE A 90 -2.84 -19.90 -6.19
CA PHE A 90 -2.79 -18.50 -6.60
C PHE A 90 -4.12 -18.04 -7.21
N THR A 91 -4.58 -16.92 -6.71
CA THR A 91 -5.63 -16.11 -7.33
C THR A 91 -4.96 -15.06 -8.21
N THR A 92 -5.34 -15.00 -9.48
CA THR A 92 -4.95 -13.89 -10.36
C THR A 92 -5.95 -12.75 -10.19
N LEU A 93 -5.46 -11.60 -9.75
CA LEU A 93 -6.19 -10.35 -9.67
C LEU A 93 -5.95 -9.56 -10.95
N GLU A 94 -7.01 -9.36 -11.72
CA GLU A 94 -7.01 -8.38 -12.79
C GLU A 94 -7.10 -6.99 -12.14
N SER A 95 -5.93 -6.36 -11.93
CA SER A 95 -5.84 -5.14 -11.13
C SER A 95 -6.56 -3.96 -11.79
N ARG A 96 -6.99 -3.02 -10.97
CA ARG A 96 -7.65 -1.78 -11.39
C ARG A 96 -6.89 -0.58 -10.88
N VAL A 97 -6.84 0.48 -11.67
CA VAL A 97 -6.30 1.77 -11.23
C VAL A 97 -7.21 2.35 -10.14
N MET A 98 -6.66 2.45 -8.93
CA MET A 98 -7.34 2.98 -7.75
C MET A 98 -7.08 4.48 -7.54
N ASN A 99 -6.64 5.18 -8.58
CA ASN A 99 -6.25 6.59 -8.51
C ASN A 99 -7.36 7.47 -7.91
N ASN A 100 -7.12 7.93 -6.69
CA ASN A 100 -8.04 8.78 -5.97
C ASN A 100 -7.64 10.25 -6.04
N TYR A 101 -6.53 10.60 -6.70
CA TYR A 101 -6.13 11.98 -6.94
C TYR A 101 -6.44 12.37 -8.40
N PRO A 102 -7.67 12.85 -8.70
CA PRO A 102 -8.12 13.19 -10.06
C PRO A 102 -7.26 14.25 -10.76
N LEU A 103 -6.33 14.88 -10.04
CA LEU A 103 -5.44 15.96 -10.46
C LEU A 103 -3.98 15.69 -10.05
N SER A 104 -3.65 14.43 -9.79
CA SER A 104 -2.28 13.99 -9.55
C SER A 104 -1.35 14.52 -10.65
N GLU A 105 -0.29 15.21 -10.26
CA GLU A 105 0.82 15.57 -11.15
C GLU A 105 1.72 14.36 -11.47
N PHE A 106 1.44 13.20 -10.87
CA PHE A 106 2.16 11.94 -11.07
C PHE A 106 1.61 11.14 -12.26
N TYR A 107 2.46 10.29 -12.86
CA TYR A 107 2.04 9.30 -13.84
C TYR A 107 0.94 8.40 -13.29
N ASP A 108 0.00 8.02 -14.14
CA ASP A 108 -1.03 7.06 -13.77
C ASP A 108 -0.39 5.71 -13.40
N ALA A 109 -0.99 5.04 -12.42
CA ALA A 109 -0.68 3.63 -12.19
C ALA A 109 -1.00 2.84 -13.45
N THR A 110 -0.16 1.87 -13.77
CA THR A 110 -0.41 0.97 -14.89
C THR A 110 -0.90 -0.34 -14.33
N ALA A 111 -2.18 -0.64 -14.56
CA ALA A 111 -2.75 -1.89 -14.08
C ALA A 111 -2.08 -3.09 -14.77
N VAL A 112 -1.37 -3.89 -13.98
CA VAL A 112 -0.81 -5.20 -14.35
C VAL A 112 -1.50 -6.32 -13.57
N PRO A 113 -1.64 -7.54 -14.11
CA PRO A 113 -2.15 -8.66 -13.32
C PRO A 113 -1.27 -8.95 -12.10
N ILE A 114 -1.90 -9.20 -10.96
CA ILE A 114 -1.21 -9.53 -9.70
C ILE A 114 -1.60 -10.95 -9.32
N GLN A 115 -0.63 -11.82 -9.08
CA GLN A 115 -0.88 -13.14 -8.53
C GLN A 115 -0.69 -13.08 -7.01
N ILE A 116 -1.69 -13.57 -6.26
CA ILE A 116 -1.64 -13.67 -4.80
C ILE A 116 -1.98 -15.08 -4.34
N ALA A 117 -1.24 -15.58 -3.37
CA ALA A 117 -1.60 -16.78 -2.60
C ALA A 117 -1.50 -16.49 -1.10
N SER A 118 -2.20 -17.29 -0.30
CA SER A 118 -2.04 -17.29 1.16
C SER A 118 -1.93 -18.73 1.66
N ALA A 119 -1.37 -18.90 2.86
CA ALA A 119 -1.37 -20.13 3.61
C ALA A 119 -1.25 -19.81 5.11
N TYR A 120 -1.50 -20.77 5.99
CA TYR A 120 -1.26 -20.60 7.42
C TYR A 120 -0.81 -21.90 8.09
N ASP A 121 -0.04 -21.80 9.17
CA ASP A 121 0.30 -22.94 10.01
C ASP A 121 -0.33 -22.81 11.41
N GLN A 122 0.28 -23.36 12.46
CA GLN A 122 -0.25 -23.23 13.82
C GLN A 122 0.04 -21.88 14.47
N GLU A 123 1.01 -21.14 13.94
CA GLU A 123 1.57 -19.93 14.54
C GLU A 123 1.55 -18.74 13.59
N HIS A 124 1.62 -18.95 12.28
CA HIS A 124 1.85 -17.90 11.29
C HIS A 124 0.84 -17.93 10.13
N ILE A 125 0.59 -16.76 9.58
CA ILE A 125 0.00 -16.56 8.25
C ILE A 125 1.09 -16.17 7.25
N TYR A 126 0.92 -16.63 6.02
CA TYR A 126 1.80 -16.38 4.90
C TYR A 126 1.01 -15.78 3.74
N PHE A 127 1.66 -14.89 2.99
CA PHE A 127 1.20 -14.45 1.68
C PHE A 127 2.34 -14.52 0.68
N ALA A 128 2.03 -14.90 -0.56
CA ALA A 128 2.92 -14.72 -1.70
C ALA A 128 2.26 -13.77 -2.69
N VAL A 129 3.06 -12.85 -3.23
CA VAL A 129 2.64 -11.85 -4.21
C VAL A 129 3.62 -11.87 -5.37
N ARG A 130 3.08 -11.84 -6.59
CA ARG A 130 3.88 -11.75 -7.81
C ARG A 130 3.22 -10.80 -8.80
N PHE A 131 3.97 -9.84 -9.35
CA PHE A 131 3.49 -8.90 -10.37
C PHE A 131 4.64 -8.46 -11.28
N GLU A 132 4.30 -8.08 -12.51
CA GLU A 132 5.25 -7.45 -13.43
C GLU A 132 5.46 -6.00 -13.00
N ASP A 133 6.69 -5.53 -12.85
CA ASP A 133 6.92 -4.10 -12.66
C ASP A 133 6.55 -3.34 -13.95
N ALA A 134 5.66 -2.35 -13.85
CA ALA A 134 5.16 -1.66 -15.02
C ALA A 134 6.21 -0.79 -15.73
N ASN A 135 7.33 -0.49 -15.08
CA ASN A 135 8.45 0.24 -15.67
C ASN A 135 9.61 -0.67 -16.12
N HIS A 136 9.48 -1.98 -15.90
CA HIS A 136 10.51 -3.00 -16.13
C HIS A 136 11.84 -2.74 -15.39
N ASP A 137 11.77 -2.20 -14.18
CA ASP A 137 12.90 -2.06 -13.27
C ASP A 137 12.61 -2.51 -11.83
N ASP A 138 13.65 -2.50 -11.01
CA ASP A 138 13.57 -2.86 -9.59
C ASP A 138 13.31 -1.64 -8.69
N SER A 139 13.11 -0.45 -9.29
CA SER A 139 12.76 0.78 -8.60
C SER A 139 13.64 1.05 -7.37
N LEU A 140 14.95 0.75 -7.46
CA LEU A 140 15.86 0.85 -6.31
C LEU A 140 16.48 2.24 -6.13
N GLN A 141 16.04 3.24 -6.90
CA GLN A 141 16.74 4.52 -7.06
C GLN A 141 16.04 5.73 -6.40
N ARG A 142 15.08 5.47 -5.50
CA ARG A 142 14.36 6.49 -4.72
C ARG A 142 15.25 7.62 -4.20
N ARG A 143 15.08 8.81 -4.80
CA ARG A 143 15.63 10.10 -4.33
C ARG A 143 17.14 10.11 -4.09
N GLN A 144 17.94 9.30 -4.79
CA GLN A 144 19.39 9.26 -4.56
C GLN A 144 20.00 10.67 -4.51
N TRP A 145 20.91 10.93 -3.59
CA TRP A 145 21.69 12.17 -3.60
C TRP A 145 22.69 12.12 -4.73
N ILE A 146 22.75 13.14 -5.58
CA ILE A 146 23.75 13.29 -6.65
C ILE A 146 24.56 14.56 -6.42
N PHE A 147 25.88 14.44 -6.38
CA PHE A 147 26.77 15.59 -6.32
C PHE A 147 27.08 16.11 -7.73
N ASP A 148 26.71 17.35 -8.06
CA ASP A 148 26.92 17.92 -9.41
C ASP A 148 28.35 18.46 -9.64
N GLY A 149 29.23 18.38 -8.63
CA GLY A 149 30.55 19.00 -8.61
C GLY A 149 30.62 20.27 -7.76
N THR A 150 29.47 20.81 -7.37
CA THR A 150 29.34 22.02 -6.52
C THR A 150 28.40 21.81 -5.33
N GLN A 151 27.27 21.13 -5.53
CA GLN A 151 26.23 20.93 -4.52
C GLN A 151 25.54 19.57 -4.69
N TRP A 152 24.79 19.19 -3.66
CA TRP A 152 23.98 17.99 -3.67
C TRP A 152 22.56 18.28 -4.15
N HIS A 153 22.04 17.39 -4.99
CA HIS A 153 20.63 17.39 -5.43
C HIS A 153 20.02 16.02 -5.19
N SER A 154 18.70 15.97 -5.03
CA SER A 154 17.98 14.70 -5.15
C SER A 154 17.87 14.32 -6.63
N ALA A 155 18.13 13.07 -6.94
CA ALA A 155 17.97 12.50 -8.26
C ALA A 155 16.52 12.67 -8.71
N PRO A 156 16.25 13.27 -9.87
CA PRO A 156 14.95 13.16 -10.49
C PRO A 156 14.71 11.70 -10.85
N HIS A 157 13.48 11.22 -10.67
CA HIS A 157 13.13 9.91 -11.22
C HIS A 157 13.24 9.99 -12.76
N THR A 158 13.89 9.00 -13.36
CA THR A 158 14.12 8.95 -14.80
C THR A 158 12.87 8.53 -15.57
N ALA A 159 12.85 8.86 -16.86
CA ALA A 159 11.72 8.64 -17.75
C ALA A 159 11.30 7.16 -17.82
N VAL A 160 10.00 6.97 -17.99
CA VAL A 160 9.37 5.67 -18.21
C VAL A 160 10.04 4.94 -19.38
N ARG A 161 10.38 3.65 -19.21
CA ARG A 161 10.96 2.85 -20.29
C ARG A 161 9.95 2.74 -21.44
N PRO A 162 10.28 3.19 -22.66
CA PRO A 162 9.32 3.24 -23.77
C PRO A 162 8.70 1.89 -24.15
N GLU A 163 9.43 0.80 -23.90
CA GLU A 163 9.03 -0.58 -24.13
C GLU A 163 8.24 -1.22 -22.99
N ALA A 164 8.25 -0.60 -21.80
CA ALA A 164 7.53 -1.12 -20.63
C ALA A 164 6.03 -0.77 -20.70
N PRO A 165 5.16 -1.50 -19.98
CA PRO A 165 3.73 -1.20 -19.92
C PRO A 165 3.42 0.27 -19.64
N ALA A 166 4.16 0.88 -18.70
CA ALA A 166 4.02 2.28 -18.35
C ALA A 166 4.40 3.22 -19.50
N GLY A 167 5.26 2.82 -20.44
CA GLY A 167 5.74 3.64 -21.56
C GLY A 167 4.64 4.11 -22.51
N HIS A 168 3.47 3.48 -22.41
CA HIS A 168 2.29 3.76 -23.24
C HIS A 168 1.17 4.52 -22.50
N VAL A 169 1.36 4.88 -21.22
CA VAL A 169 0.35 5.64 -20.47
C VAL A 169 0.23 7.07 -20.98
N ILE A 170 -0.95 7.65 -20.78
CA ILE A 170 -1.21 9.03 -21.14
C ILE A 170 -0.56 9.95 -20.10
N ASN A 171 0.05 11.02 -20.60
CA ASN A 171 0.87 11.98 -19.85
C ASN A 171 2.19 11.41 -19.31
N LYS A 172 2.78 10.42 -19.99
CA LYS A 172 4.14 9.89 -19.74
C LYS A 172 5.29 10.92 -19.72
N ASP A 173 5.01 12.17 -20.09
CA ASP A 173 5.99 13.27 -20.11
C ASP A 173 5.84 14.22 -18.89
N ALA A 174 4.83 14.00 -18.02
CA ALA A 174 4.67 14.72 -16.75
C ALA A 174 5.85 14.41 -15.81
N THR A 175 6.69 15.39 -15.52
CA THR A 175 7.84 15.19 -14.62
C THR A 175 7.34 14.70 -13.26
N LEU A 176 7.63 13.45 -12.89
CA LEU A 176 7.50 13.03 -11.51
C LEU A 176 8.35 13.98 -10.68
N ALA A 177 7.74 14.75 -9.78
CA ALA A 177 8.48 15.46 -8.77
C ALA A 177 9.41 14.43 -8.14
N GLY A 178 10.72 14.52 -8.37
CA GLY A 178 11.75 13.47 -8.25
C GLY A 178 11.87 12.81 -6.88
N ARG A 179 10.79 12.14 -6.48
CA ARG A 179 10.46 11.80 -5.11
C ARG A 179 9.90 10.40 -5.00
N GLU A 180 9.32 9.87 -6.06
CA GLU A 180 8.68 8.56 -6.14
C GLU A 180 9.38 7.76 -7.26
N ASP A 181 10.13 6.74 -6.85
CA ASP A 181 10.90 5.79 -7.65
C ASP A 181 11.15 4.60 -6.71
N GLU A 182 10.06 3.91 -6.42
CA GLU A 182 10.00 2.83 -5.46
C GLU A 182 8.72 2.04 -5.67
N ASP A 183 8.86 0.74 -5.91
CA ASP A 183 7.72 -0.17 -5.96
C ASP A 183 7.21 -0.43 -4.57
N GLN A 184 5.89 -0.57 -4.45
CA GLN A 184 5.25 -0.75 -3.15
C GLN A 184 4.17 -1.80 -3.24
N VAL A 185 3.98 -2.52 -2.14
CA VAL A 185 2.88 -3.46 -1.96
C VAL A 185 2.19 -3.12 -0.65
N PHE A 186 0.87 -3.02 -0.70
CA PHE A 186 0.01 -2.69 0.42
C PHE A 186 -0.96 -3.82 0.70
N PHE A 187 -1.10 -4.20 1.97
CA PHE A 187 -2.27 -4.91 2.46
C PHE A 187 -3.00 -4.05 3.47
N MET A 188 -4.32 -4.08 3.46
CA MET A 188 -5.13 -3.46 4.50
C MET A 188 -6.14 -4.47 5.02
N PHE A 189 -6.14 -4.65 6.34
CA PHE A 189 -7.00 -5.58 7.04
C PHE A 189 -7.91 -4.83 8.01
N PRO A 190 -9.24 -4.77 7.78
CA PRO A 190 -10.16 -4.09 8.67
C PRO A 190 -10.19 -4.78 10.04
N MET A 191 -10.14 -4.00 11.10
CA MET A 191 -10.37 -4.48 12.47
C MET A 191 -11.71 -3.99 12.99
N VAL A 192 -12.04 -2.71 12.75
CA VAL A 192 -13.35 -2.11 13.02
C VAL A 192 -13.81 -1.36 11.78
N ASP A 193 -14.95 -1.75 11.21
CA ASP A 193 -15.51 -1.19 9.98
C ASP A 193 -17.01 -0.93 10.16
N GLN A 194 -17.35 0.19 10.80
CA GLN A 194 -18.73 0.56 11.11
C GLN A 194 -19.52 0.94 9.85
N GLU A 195 -18.86 1.44 8.80
CA GLU A 195 -19.52 1.75 7.52
C GLU A 195 -19.85 0.50 6.68
N GLY A 196 -19.21 -0.64 6.98
CA GLY A 196 -19.33 -1.84 6.18
C GLY A 196 -18.73 -1.66 4.78
N ASN A 197 -17.51 -1.11 4.71
CA ASN A 197 -16.70 -1.03 3.49
C ASN A 197 -16.10 -2.40 3.13
N PHE A 198 -15.83 -3.26 4.10
CA PHE A 198 -15.22 -4.58 3.97
C PHE A 198 -16.25 -5.71 4.21
N ARG A 199 -17.25 -5.75 3.34
CA ARG A 199 -18.28 -6.80 3.24
C ARG A 199 -18.68 -6.99 1.78
N ASP A 200 -19.50 -8.00 1.50
CA ASP A 200 -20.04 -8.20 0.15
C ASP A 200 -20.69 -6.92 -0.41
N GLY A 201 -20.21 -6.46 -1.57
CA GLY A 201 -20.65 -5.21 -2.21
C GLY A 201 -20.11 -3.91 -1.61
N GLY A 202 -19.24 -3.99 -0.59
CA GLY A 202 -18.55 -2.84 -0.01
C GLY A 202 -17.53 -2.20 -0.96
N MET A 203 -17.06 -0.99 -0.63
CA MET A 203 -16.07 -0.25 -1.44
C MET A 203 -14.62 -0.57 -1.06
N GLY A 204 -14.41 -1.37 0.01
CA GLY A 204 -13.11 -1.72 0.55
C GLY A 204 -12.22 -0.51 0.81
N CYS A 205 -10.92 -0.60 0.50
CA CYS A 205 -9.98 0.50 0.76
C CYS A 205 -10.31 1.81 0.03
N GLY A 206 -10.96 1.74 -1.14
CA GLY A 206 -11.43 2.93 -1.88
C GLY A 206 -12.50 3.72 -1.12
N GLY A 207 -13.30 3.04 -0.30
CA GLY A 207 -14.23 3.67 0.64
C GLY A 207 -13.55 4.18 1.90
N TYR A 208 -12.55 3.42 2.37
CA TYR A 208 -12.06 3.45 3.74
C TYR A 208 -10.82 4.33 3.99
N CYS A 209 -9.94 4.58 3.01
CA CYS A 209 -8.63 5.22 3.26
C CYS A 209 -8.51 6.68 2.77
N HIS A 210 -9.23 7.08 1.72
CA HIS A 210 -9.17 8.43 1.15
C HIS A 210 -10.51 9.21 1.23
N PRO A 211 -11.07 9.44 2.42
CA PRO A 211 -12.39 10.06 2.58
C PRO A 211 -12.45 11.55 2.22
N ASN A 212 -11.35 12.30 2.37
CA ASN A 212 -11.35 13.76 2.18
C ASN A 212 -11.50 14.25 0.74
N LEU A 213 -11.31 13.38 -0.25
CA LEU A 213 -11.56 13.72 -1.66
C LEU A 213 -13.03 13.99 -1.96
N VAL A 214 -13.93 13.64 -1.05
CA VAL A 214 -15.36 13.97 -1.17
C VAL A 214 -15.66 15.40 -0.69
N ALA A 215 -14.79 16.00 0.13
CA ALA A 215 -15.04 17.22 0.90
C ALA A 215 -14.52 18.51 0.23
N SER A 216 -13.35 18.51 -0.41
CA SER A 216 -12.69 19.75 -0.85
C SER A 216 -13.40 20.45 -2.01
N GLY A 217 -13.86 19.72 -3.03
CA GLY A 217 -14.58 20.26 -4.19
C GLY A 217 -13.79 21.26 -5.08
N ASP A 218 -12.63 21.74 -4.63
CA ASP A 218 -11.72 22.63 -5.35
C ASP A 218 -10.42 21.91 -5.76
N PRO A 219 -10.31 21.53 -7.05
CA PRO A 219 -9.11 21.06 -7.71
C PRO A 219 -7.77 21.67 -7.32
N LYS A 220 -7.72 22.97 -7.01
CA LYS A 220 -6.46 23.66 -6.72
C LYS A 220 -5.94 23.40 -5.30
N THR A 221 -6.79 22.85 -4.44
CA THR A 221 -6.47 22.45 -3.06
C THR A 221 -6.33 20.93 -2.91
N HIS A 222 -6.32 20.17 -4.02
CA HIS A 222 -6.30 18.70 -4.04
C HIS A 222 -4.95 18.06 -3.71
N LEU A 223 -3.85 18.81 -3.69
CA LEU A 223 -2.72 18.42 -2.88
C LEU A 223 -3.18 18.67 -1.45
N ILE A 224 -3.41 17.59 -0.67
CA ILE A 224 -3.46 17.57 0.80
C ILE A 224 -3.32 19.00 1.32
N GLY A 225 -4.45 19.74 1.39
CA GLY A 225 -4.40 21.12 1.83
C GLY A 225 -3.68 21.13 3.17
N ASP A 226 -2.97 22.21 3.47
CA ASP A 226 -2.32 22.42 4.77
C ASP A 226 -3.28 22.32 5.97
N GLU A 227 -4.57 22.09 5.73
CA GLU A 227 -5.67 21.91 6.67
C GLU A 227 -6.49 20.61 6.49
N THR A 228 -6.09 19.65 5.61
CA THR A 228 -6.86 18.40 5.36
C THR A 228 -6.04 17.11 5.45
N ALA A 229 -6.60 16.09 6.09
CA ALA A 229 -5.95 14.81 6.33
C ALA A 229 -5.88 13.99 5.03
N GLY A 230 -4.69 13.51 4.65
CA GLY A 230 -4.52 12.82 3.36
C GLY A 230 -5.10 11.39 3.33
N MET A 231 -4.89 10.63 4.41
CA MET A 231 -5.25 9.21 4.51
C MET A 231 -5.82 8.92 5.89
N HIS A 232 -7.07 8.48 5.99
CA HIS A 232 -7.72 8.14 7.26
C HIS A 232 -9.03 7.39 7.05
N THR A 233 -9.57 6.76 8.10
CA THR A 233 -10.92 6.18 8.09
C THR A 233 -12.00 7.26 8.07
N SER A 234 -13.18 6.96 7.54
CA SER A 234 -14.26 7.96 7.49
C SER A 234 -14.91 8.22 8.85
N LEU A 235 -14.91 7.24 9.77
CA LEU A 235 -15.61 7.32 11.05
C LEU A 235 -14.66 7.23 12.25
N PRO A 236 -14.88 8.04 13.31
CA PRO A 236 -14.20 7.85 14.59
C PRO A 236 -14.37 6.42 15.12
N GLY A 237 -13.25 5.82 15.55
CA GLY A 237 -13.20 4.45 16.08
C GLY A 237 -13.03 3.34 15.04
N ASP A 238 -13.23 3.63 13.75
CA ASP A 238 -12.84 2.70 12.69
C ASP A 238 -11.32 2.62 12.60
N VAL A 239 -10.80 1.40 12.50
CA VAL A 239 -9.37 1.12 12.41
C VAL A 239 -9.10 -0.10 11.52
N ALA A 240 -8.02 0.00 10.72
CA ALA A 240 -7.49 -1.10 9.93
C ALA A 240 -5.98 -1.21 10.08
N ASP A 241 -5.49 -2.44 10.12
CA ASP A 241 -4.08 -2.81 10.05
C ASP A 241 -3.57 -2.61 8.61
N LEU A 242 -2.36 -2.09 8.44
CA LEU A 242 -1.76 -1.68 7.18
C LEU A 242 -0.31 -2.15 7.05
N TRP A 243 -0.11 -3.13 6.18
CA TRP A 243 1.22 -3.58 5.79
C TRP A 243 1.70 -2.80 4.57
N HIS A 244 2.84 -2.12 4.67
CA HIS A 244 3.42 -1.38 3.56
C HIS A 244 4.86 -1.81 3.26
N TRP A 245 5.02 -2.67 2.26
CA TRP A 245 6.32 -3.01 1.71
C TRP A 245 6.74 -2.00 0.64
N THR A 246 8.05 -1.75 0.57
CA THR A 246 8.65 -0.86 -0.41
C THR A 246 10.02 -1.36 -0.90
N SER A 247 10.32 -1.22 -2.19
CA SER A 247 11.52 -1.80 -2.81
C SER A 247 12.84 -1.22 -2.27
N THR A 248 12.93 0.08 -1.99
CA THR A 248 14.18 0.70 -1.50
C THR A 248 14.37 0.62 0.01
N ARG A 249 13.28 0.69 0.78
CA ARG A 249 13.36 0.87 2.25
C ARG A 249 13.02 -0.40 3.03
N SER A 250 12.20 -1.28 2.46
CA SER A 250 11.69 -2.48 3.13
C SER A 250 12.46 -3.73 2.67
N ASN A 251 12.61 -3.91 1.34
CA ASN A 251 13.28 -5.06 0.74
C ASN A 251 14.67 -5.34 1.35
N LEU A 252 15.50 -4.31 1.50
CA LEU A 252 16.87 -4.44 1.99
C LEU A 252 16.98 -4.82 3.47
N GLY A 253 15.90 -4.63 4.22
CA GLY A 253 15.78 -4.94 5.65
C GLY A 253 15.03 -6.24 5.94
N ASN A 254 14.50 -6.93 4.92
CA ASN A 254 13.65 -8.13 5.06
C ASN A 254 12.45 -7.95 6.01
N THR A 255 11.90 -6.76 6.03
CA THR A 255 10.79 -6.30 6.88
C THR A 255 9.97 -5.32 6.07
N LEU A 256 8.83 -4.89 6.58
CA LEU A 256 8.05 -3.81 5.98
C LEU A 256 7.78 -2.67 6.96
N LYS A 257 7.09 -1.63 6.51
CA LYS A 257 6.57 -0.58 7.38
C LYS A 257 5.19 -1.00 7.87
N ASP A 258 5.15 -1.55 9.07
CA ASP A 258 3.88 -1.90 9.70
C ASP A 258 3.23 -0.69 10.37
N GLY A 259 1.91 -0.65 10.30
CA GLY A 259 1.14 0.47 10.78
C GLY A 259 -0.36 0.20 10.76
N HIS A 260 -1.12 1.26 11.04
CA HIS A 260 -2.57 1.20 11.04
C HIS A 260 -3.17 2.51 10.52
N ILE A 261 -4.41 2.43 10.04
CA ILE A 261 -5.21 3.58 9.65
C ILE A 261 -6.28 3.81 10.71
N VAL A 262 -6.38 5.04 11.21
CA VAL A 262 -7.44 5.54 12.10
C VAL A 262 -8.16 6.72 11.46
N HIS A 263 -9.16 7.24 12.15
CA HIS A 263 -9.85 8.47 11.75
C HIS A 263 -8.94 9.70 11.87
N GLY A 264 -9.11 10.64 10.94
CA GLY A 264 -8.32 11.84 10.81
C GLY A 264 -9.22 13.06 10.61
N GLU A 265 -8.86 14.19 11.24
CA GLU A 265 -9.57 15.46 11.15
C GLU A 265 -8.58 16.61 10.93
N GLY A 266 -9.02 17.66 10.21
CA GLY A 266 -8.15 18.80 9.89
C GLY A 266 -6.84 18.33 9.27
N ILE A 267 -5.68 18.72 9.83
CA ILE A 267 -4.35 18.32 9.36
C ILE A 267 -3.91 16.91 9.78
N PHE A 268 -4.67 16.24 10.66
CA PHE A 268 -4.23 14.99 11.26
C PHE A 268 -4.41 13.83 10.28
N ASN A 269 -3.30 13.41 9.68
CA ASN A 269 -3.25 12.21 8.84
C ASN A 269 -3.44 10.96 9.72
N GLY A 270 -4.53 10.22 9.49
CA GLY A 270 -4.89 9.02 10.23
C GLY A 270 -4.06 7.79 9.87
N ARG A 271 -3.12 7.90 8.93
CA ARG A 271 -2.12 6.87 8.69
C ARG A 271 -1.02 6.93 9.75
N MET A 272 -1.01 5.95 10.63
CA MET A 272 -0.14 5.86 11.79
C MET A 272 0.87 4.72 11.65
N ALA A 273 2.03 4.88 12.28
CA ALA A 273 2.98 3.79 12.45
C ALA A 273 2.68 3.03 13.74
N ASP A 274 3.03 1.75 13.77
CA ASP A 274 2.97 0.98 15.02
C ASP A 274 4.16 1.29 15.92
N ASP A 275 4.05 0.79 17.16
CA ASP A 275 5.05 1.05 18.17
C ASP A 275 6.38 0.37 17.82
N GLY A 276 7.47 1.13 17.99
CA GLY A 276 8.82 0.68 17.78
C GLY A 276 9.57 1.42 16.66
N GLN A 277 10.72 0.87 16.29
CA GLN A 277 11.68 1.54 15.41
C GLN A 277 11.38 1.24 13.94
N SER A 278 11.37 2.28 13.09
CA SER A 278 11.21 2.13 11.62
C SER A 278 12.36 1.34 11.00
N PRO A 279 12.12 0.54 9.94
CA PRO A 279 13.18 -0.15 9.19
C PRO A 279 14.15 0.78 8.45
N ASP A 280 13.86 2.09 8.44
CA ASP A 280 14.58 3.09 7.70
C ASP A 280 14.65 4.45 8.43
N LEU A 281 15.55 5.31 7.97
CA LEU A 281 15.58 6.75 8.23
C LEU A 281 16.15 7.50 7.03
N ASP A 282 15.89 8.81 6.98
CA ASP A 282 16.37 9.66 5.89
C ASP A 282 17.85 10.04 6.10
N ASN A 283 18.69 9.76 5.10
CA ASN A 283 20.05 10.25 4.95
C ASN A 283 20.05 11.74 4.56
N ASP A 284 19.37 12.58 5.32
CA ASP A 284 19.30 14.01 5.09
C ASP A 284 19.73 14.74 6.37
N LEU A 285 20.72 15.61 6.24
CA LEU A 285 21.22 16.42 7.34
C LEU A 285 20.12 17.33 7.89
N LYS A 286 19.23 17.83 7.03
CA LYS A 286 18.08 18.65 7.44
C LYS A 286 17.03 17.86 8.19
N ALA A 287 16.85 16.57 7.87
CA ALA A 287 15.95 15.68 8.60
C ALA A 287 16.45 15.42 10.03
N GLN A 288 17.76 15.49 10.26
CA GLN A 288 18.37 15.34 11.58
C GLN A 288 18.35 16.64 12.39
N ASN A 289 18.57 17.77 11.72
CA ASN A 289 18.46 19.09 12.33
C ASN A 289 17.89 20.08 11.31
N LYS A 290 16.70 20.61 11.60
CA LYS A 290 15.95 21.49 10.70
C LYS A 290 16.68 22.79 10.34
N ASP A 291 17.68 23.19 11.13
CA ASP A 291 18.49 24.38 10.91
C ASP A 291 19.66 24.15 9.92
N LEU A 292 19.91 22.91 9.51
CA LEU A 292 20.98 22.54 8.58
C LEU A 292 20.49 22.45 7.13
N PRO A 293 21.40 22.61 6.13
CA PRO A 293 21.03 22.46 4.72
C PRO A 293 20.63 21.02 4.39
N SER A 294 19.81 20.89 3.34
CA SER A 294 19.38 19.62 2.75
C SER A 294 20.54 19.01 1.95
N GLN A 295 21.17 17.97 2.47
CA GLN A 295 22.32 17.27 1.88
C GLN A 295 22.53 15.93 2.59
N PRO A 296 23.26 14.96 2.00
CA PRO A 296 23.55 13.70 2.68
C PRO A 296 24.29 13.95 3.99
N ALA A 297 23.91 13.20 5.02
CA ALA A 297 24.54 13.27 6.33
C ALA A 297 25.56 12.15 6.54
N PHE A 298 25.35 11.00 5.87
CA PHE A 298 26.12 9.79 6.06
C PHE A 298 26.62 9.22 4.73
N ILE A 299 27.76 8.54 4.81
CA ILE A 299 28.40 7.77 3.74
C ILE A 299 28.69 6.34 4.25
N SER A 300 28.75 5.38 3.33
CA SER A 300 29.20 4.02 3.61
C SER A 300 30.66 4.01 4.08
N VAL A 301 30.92 3.34 5.21
CA VAL A 301 32.27 3.15 5.76
C VAL A 301 33.18 2.45 4.75
N LYS A 302 32.65 1.46 4.03
CA LYS A 302 33.38 0.73 2.98
C LYS A 302 33.79 1.66 1.85
N ASP A 303 32.87 2.50 1.37
CA ASP A 303 33.11 3.41 0.24
C ASP A 303 34.03 4.56 0.64
N PHE A 304 33.94 5.03 1.89
CA PHE A 304 34.91 5.94 2.48
C PHE A 304 36.32 5.33 2.51
N GLN A 305 36.48 4.12 3.05
CA GLN A 305 37.79 3.46 3.16
C GLN A 305 38.41 3.12 1.81
N ALA A 306 37.58 2.75 0.83
CA ALA A 306 38.03 2.46 -0.54
C ALA A 306 38.34 3.71 -1.36
N GLY A 307 37.98 4.91 -0.88
CA GLY A 307 38.14 6.15 -1.63
C GLY A 307 37.14 6.31 -2.79
N ASN A 308 36.05 5.55 -2.77
CA ASN A 308 35.09 5.50 -3.89
C ASN A 308 34.39 6.84 -4.14
N TYR A 309 34.25 7.67 -3.11
CA TYR A 309 33.71 9.03 -3.21
C TYR A 309 34.53 9.97 -4.12
N ALA A 310 35.76 9.59 -4.47
CA ALA A 310 36.62 10.35 -5.38
C ALA A 310 36.54 9.86 -6.84
N ILE A 311 35.74 8.84 -7.13
CA ILE A 311 35.54 8.30 -8.47
C ILE A 311 34.32 9.00 -9.10
N PRO A 312 34.48 9.72 -10.21
CA PRO A 312 33.35 10.37 -10.89
C PRO A 312 32.25 9.37 -11.24
N GLY A 313 31.00 9.71 -10.93
CA GLY A 313 29.84 8.85 -11.20
C GLY A 313 29.68 7.65 -10.27
N PHE A 314 30.52 7.49 -9.23
CA PHE A 314 30.41 6.35 -8.32
C PHE A 314 29.08 6.34 -7.58
N LYS A 315 28.45 5.18 -7.51
CA LYS A 315 27.16 5.00 -6.86
C LYS A 315 27.28 4.04 -5.69
N THR A 316 26.83 4.49 -4.52
CA THR A 316 26.63 3.62 -3.37
C THR A 316 25.29 2.91 -3.54
N GLU A 317 25.30 1.57 -3.64
CA GLU A 317 24.06 0.81 -3.88
C GLU A 317 23.14 0.78 -2.64
N ILE A 318 23.71 0.54 -1.45
CA ILE A 318 22.95 0.40 -0.20
C ILE A 318 23.69 1.12 0.93
N LEU A 319 22.95 1.81 1.79
CA LEU A 319 23.46 2.39 3.03
C LEU A 319 22.74 1.76 4.23
N ARG A 320 23.48 1.00 5.04
CA ARG A 320 22.97 0.41 6.29
C ARG A 320 23.48 1.19 7.49
N GLN A 321 22.66 1.33 8.53
CA GLN A 321 23.00 2.15 9.71
C GLN A 321 24.27 1.67 10.41
N ASP A 322 24.49 0.35 10.49
CA ASP A 322 25.68 -0.27 11.09
C ASP A 322 26.95 -0.14 10.23
N GLN A 323 26.80 0.30 8.98
CA GLN A 323 27.88 0.50 8.00
C GLN A 323 27.96 1.95 7.52
N ALA A 324 27.24 2.86 8.18
CA ALA A 324 27.21 4.28 7.86
C ALA A 324 28.09 5.06 8.84
N MET A 325 28.77 6.09 8.33
CA MET A 325 29.47 7.07 9.14
C MET A 325 29.09 8.49 8.72
N PRO A 326 29.09 9.47 9.65
CA PRO A 326 28.87 10.86 9.29
C PRO A 326 29.88 11.33 8.25
N ILE A 327 29.43 12.10 7.26
CA ILE A 327 30.31 12.70 6.28
C ILE A 327 31.22 13.71 6.99
N PRO A 328 32.56 13.54 6.96
CA PRO A 328 33.48 14.48 7.59
C PRO A 328 33.37 15.89 7.02
N ALA A 329 33.51 16.90 7.88
CA ALA A 329 33.51 18.29 7.45
C ALA A 329 34.62 18.57 6.43
N GLY A 330 34.29 19.24 5.32
CA GLY A 330 35.25 19.57 4.25
C GLY A 330 35.61 18.42 3.33
N MET A 331 34.94 17.27 3.43
CA MET A 331 35.10 16.17 2.49
C MET A 331 34.65 16.59 1.08
N ASN A 332 35.50 16.32 0.07
CA ASN A 332 35.20 16.61 -1.32
C ASN A 332 34.76 15.33 -2.05
N PHE A 333 33.70 15.44 -2.85
CA PHE A 333 33.17 14.37 -3.69
C PHE A 333 33.51 14.64 -5.15
N ALA A 334 33.72 13.59 -5.93
CA ALA A 334 33.82 13.73 -7.38
C ALA A 334 32.44 14.02 -8.01
N PRO A 335 32.37 14.77 -9.12
CA PRO A 335 31.11 14.98 -9.84
C PRO A 335 30.42 13.67 -10.21
N GLY A 336 29.10 13.63 -10.07
CA GLY A 336 28.25 12.48 -10.37
C GLY A 336 28.19 11.42 -9.27
N VAL A 337 28.91 11.57 -8.16
CA VAL A 337 28.80 10.62 -7.04
C VAL A 337 27.38 10.57 -6.50
N GLN A 338 26.88 9.36 -6.26
CA GLN A 338 25.53 9.09 -5.79
C GLN A 338 25.51 8.37 -4.44
N LEU A 339 24.70 8.87 -3.51
CA LEU A 339 24.49 8.27 -2.18
C LEU A 339 23.00 7.97 -1.95
N PRO A 340 22.63 6.83 -1.35
CA PRO A 340 21.24 6.54 -0.99
C PRO A 340 20.64 7.62 -0.10
N TYR A 341 19.39 7.98 -0.39
CA TYR A 341 18.59 8.82 0.49
C TYR A 341 18.10 8.05 1.72
N SER A 342 17.86 6.75 1.60
CA SER A 342 17.36 5.94 2.71
C SER A 342 18.51 5.18 3.38
N ILE A 343 18.52 5.18 4.71
CA ILE A 343 19.41 4.35 5.52
C ILE A 343 18.60 3.20 6.09
N VAL A 344 18.96 1.98 5.71
CA VAL A 344 18.32 0.75 6.20
C VAL A 344 18.81 0.42 7.59
N ARG A 345 17.92 0.03 8.49
CA ARG A 345 18.23 -0.37 9.86
C ARG A 345 17.28 -1.46 10.36
N PRO A 346 17.67 -2.23 11.40
CA PRO A 346 16.75 -3.16 12.03
C PRO A 346 15.52 -2.42 12.60
N ALA A 347 14.33 -2.90 12.23
CA ALA A 347 13.08 -2.48 12.88
C ALA A 347 12.91 -3.23 14.21
N THR A 348 12.11 -2.68 15.12
CA THR A 348 11.80 -3.29 16.43
C THR A 348 10.34 -3.02 16.81
N GLY A 349 9.80 -3.79 17.76
CA GLY A 349 8.41 -3.66 18.22
C GLY A 349 7.40 -4.25 17.23
N SER A 350 6.12 -3.90 17.39
CA SER A 350 5.06 -4.32 16.44
C SER A 350 5.39 -3.89 15.02
N ARG A 351 6.08 -2.75 14.86
CA ARG A 351 6.54 -2.25 13.56
C ARG A 351 7.42 -3.20 12.74
N SER A 352 7.85 -4.32 13.32
CA SER A 352 8.75 -5.31 12.73
C SER A 352 8.21 -6.74 12.76
N ASP A 353 6.95 -6.96 13.14
CA ASP A 353 6.42 -8.32 13.31
C ASP A 353 5.99 -9.00 11.99
N VAL A 354 5.95 -8.25 10.90
CA VAL A 354 5.84 -8.77 9.53
C VAL A 354 7.23 -8.90 8.89
N MET A 355 7.62 -10.14 8.63
CA MET A 355 8.79 -10.48 7.83
C MET A 355 8.42 -10.49 6.35
N VAL A 356 9.29 -9.93 5.51
CA VAL A 356 9.13 -9.96 4.05
C VAL A 356 10.42 -10.33 3.36
N MET A 357 10.36 -11.22 2.38
CA MET A 357 11.46 -11.50 1.46
C MET A 357 11.00 -11.16 0.05
N ALA A 358 11.82 -10.46 -0.73
CA ALA A 358 11.47 -10.09 -2.09
C ALA A 358 12.63 -10.33 -3.08
N ASN A 359 12.27 -10.68 -4.30
CA ASN A 359 13.19 -10.89 -5.40
C ASN A 359 12.62 -10.30 -6.69
N TYR A 360 13.41 -9.47 -7.36
CA TYR A 360 13.11 -9.00 -8.71
C TYR A 360 13.87 -9.84 -9.74
N ASP A 361 13.18 -10.33 -10.76
CA ASP A 361 13.80 -11.04 -11.88
C ASP A 361 13.92 -10.10 -13.10
N PRO A 362 15.12 -9.61 -13.45
CA PRO A 362 15.31 -8.70 -14.59
C PRO A 362 15.10 -9.37 -15.94
N GLY A 363 15.02 -10.71 -16.02
CA GLY A 363 14.73 -11.43 -17.25
C GLY A 363 13.23 -11.54 -17.56
N THR A 364 12.38 -11.43 -16.54
CA THR A 364 10.92 -11.47 -16.68
C THR A 364 10.23 -10.20 -16.20
N PHE A 365 10.98 -9.26 -15.64
CA PHE A 365 10.51 -8.02 -15.00
C PHE A 365 9.53 -8.26 -13.85
N MET A 366 9.60 -9.43 -13.21
CA MET A 366 8.65 -9.81 -12.16
C MET A 366 9.23 -9.56 -10.78
N TRP A 367 8.47 -8.88 -9.94
CA TRP A 367 8.61 -8.96 -8.48
C TRP A 367 7.97 -10.24 -7.95
N THR A 368 8.66 -10.87 -7.00
CA THR A 368 8.15 -11.96 -6.16
C THR A 368 8.37 -11.57 -4.71
N LEU A 369 7.33 -11.61 -3.89
CA LEU A 369 7.38 -11.29 -2.47
C LEU A 369 6.71 -12.39 -1.67
N GLU A 370 7.30 -12.71 -0.52
CA GLU A 370 6.72 -13.56 0.51
C GLU A 370 6.61 -12.77 1.81
N PHE A 371 5.44 -12.82 2.44
CA PHE A 371 5.13 -12.20 3.72
C PHE A 371 4.86 -13.28 4.76
N LYS A 372 5.34 -13.06 5.99
CA LYS A 372 5.06 -13.92 7.14
C LYS A 372 4.81 -13.06 8.37
N ARG A 373 3.70 -13.32 9.06
CA ARG A 373 3.40 -12.75 10.39
C ARG A 373 2.85 -13.82 11.32
N ALA A 374 3.02 -13.66 12.62
CA ALA A 374 2.23 -14.42 13.58
C ALA A 374 0.71 -14.26 13.31
N LEU A 375 -0.06 -15.32 13.54
CA LEU A 375 -1.53 -15.28 13.46
C LEU A 375 -2.11 -14.30 14.48
N ASN A 376 -1.48 -14.18 15.64
CA ASN A 376 -1.85 -13.25 16.70
C ASN A 376 -0.58 -12.62 17.28
N THR A 377 -0.37 -11.33 17.02
CA THR A 377 0.77 -10.56 17.52
C THR A 377 0.56 -10.14 18.98
N GLY A 378 -0.69 -10.06 19.42
CA GLY A 378 -1.08 -9.54 20.73
C GLY A 378 -1.17 -8.02 20.80
N ASP A 379 -0.84 -7.30 19.71
CA ASP A 379 -1.08 -5.85 19.60
C ASP A 379 -2.52 -5.59 19.16
N ALA A 380 -3.13 -4.54 19.72
CA ALA A 380 -4.48 -4.10 19.39
C ALA A 380 -4.55 -3.30 18.08
N LYS A 381 -3.41 -2.90 17.52
CA LYS A 381 -3.27 -2.21 16.23
C LYS A 381 -3.20 -3.18 15.05
N ASP A 382 -3.04 -4.48 15.33
CA ASP A 382 -2.85 -5.52 14.33
C ASP A 382 -4.09 -6.40 14.19
N ARG A 383 -4.36 -6.81 12.95
CA ARG A 383 -5.40 -7.79 12.67
C ARG A 383 -5.01 -9.16 13.23
N ALA A 384 -5.64 -9.56 14.32
CA ALA A 384 -5.58 -10.95 14.77
C ALA A 384 -6.31 -11.89 13.78
N PHE A 385 -5.59 -12.90 13.29
CA PHE A 385 -6.10 -14.01 12.48
C PHE A 385 -6.43 -15.20 13.40
N ILE A 386 -7.49 -15.03 14.19
CA ILE A 386 -7.93 -16.00 15.19
C ILE A 386 -9.31 -16.59 14.83
N PRO A 387 -9.69 -17.73 15.43
CA PRO A 387 -11.04 -18.28 15.28
C PRO A 387 -12.10 -17.27 15.72
N GLY A 388 -13.23 -17.27 15.03
CA GLY A 388 -14.33 -16.34 15.30
C GLY A 388 -15.44 -16.44 14.27
N PRO A 389 -16.43 -15.53 14.32
CA PRO A 389 -17.46 -15.45 13.30
C PRO A 389 -16.85 -15.01 11.96
N SER A 390 -17.00 -15.85 10.94
CA SER A 390 -16.69 -15.49 9.57
C SER A 390 -17.78 -14.59 8.97
N PRO A 391 -17.43 -13.55 8.20
CA PRO A 391 -18.39 -12.88 7.36
C PRO A 391 -18.86 -13.83 6.25
N LEU A 392 -20.02 -13.52 5.66
CA LEU A 392 -20.50 -14.29 4.51
C LEU A 392 -19.54 -14.14 3.32
N PRO A 393 -19.33 -15.20 2.53
CA PRO A 393 -18.54 -15.11 1.30
C PRO A 393 -19.21 -14.15 0.31
N PRO A 394 -18.43 -13.56 -0.63
CA PRO A 394 -18.98 -12.68 -1.64
C PRO A 394 -19.99 -13.41 -2.52
N THR A 395 -21.18 -12.82 -2.67
CA THR A 395 -22.24 -13.31 -3.56
C THR A 395 -22.42 -12.41 -4.78
N LEU A 396 -21.97 -11.16 -4.69
CA LEU A 396 -21.96 -10.25 -5.82
C LEU A 396 -20.80 -10.57 -6.78
N PRO A 397 -21.00 -10.33 -8.09
CA PRO A 397 -19.92 -10.45 -9.05
C PRO A 397 -18.72 -9.58 -8.65
N ALA A 398 -17.52 -10.12 -8.81
CA ALA A 398 -16.30 -9.34 -8.65
C ALA A 398 -16.32 -8.15 -9.62
N VAL A 399 -15.86 -6.99 -9.13
CA VAL A 399 -15.68 -5.82 -9.99
C VAL A 399 -14.44 -6.05 -10.84
N LEU A 400 -14.62 -6.07 -12.15
CA LEU A 400 -13.60 -6.36 -13.16
C LEU A 400 -12.92 -5.07 -13.63
N PRO A 401 -11.76 -5.17 -14.31
CA PRO A 401 -11.20 -4.04 -15.07
C PRO A 401 -12.25 -3.39 -15.95
N GLY A 402 -12.19 -2.05 -16.01
CA GLY A 402 -13.20 -1.26 -16.72
C GLY A 402 -13.16 -1.49 -18.23
N ASN A 403 -14.35 -1.51 -18.84
CA ASN A 403 -14.53 -1.48 -20.29
C ASN A 403 -14.61 -0.02 -20.78
N PRO A 404 -13.61 0.47 -21.53
CA PRO A 404 -13.53 1.87 -21.93
C PRO A 404 -14.55 2.25 -23.01
N GLU A 405 -14.97 1.32 -23.88
CA GLU A 405 -16.02 1.59 -24.88
C GLU A 405 -17.39 1.79 -24.19
N ARG A 406 -17.69 0.93 -23.22
CA ARG A 406 -18.88 1.07 -22.37
C ARG A 406 -18.79 2.32 -21.49
N GLY A 407 -17.61 2.59 -20.94
CA GLY A 407 -17.30 3.78 -20.16
C GLY A 407 -17.55 5.07 -20.92
N ALA A 408 -17.10 5.15 -22.18
CA ALA A 408 -17.34 6.29 -23.07
C ALA A 408 -18.84 6.59 -23.21
N LYS A 409 -19.64 5.54 -23.42
CA LYS A 409 -21.09 5.67 -23.55
C LYS A 409 -21.73 6.17 -22.25
N LEU A 410 -21.39 5.53 -21.13
CA LEU A 410 -21.91 5.92 -19.81
C LEU A 410 -21.54 7.35 -19.46
N PHE A 411 -20.30 7.75 -19.71
CA PHE A 411 -19.83 9.11 -19.45
C PHE A 411 -20.57 10.14 -20.32
N ALA A 412 -20.74 9.86 -21.61
CA ALA A 412 -21.48 10.74 -22.53
C ALA A 412 -22.93 10.93 -22.07
N ASP A 413 -23.57 9.87 -21.57
CA ASP A 413 -24.97 9.90 -21.12
C ASP A 413 -25.14 10.60 -19.76
N LEU A 414 -24.18 10.44 -18.84
CA LEU A 414 -24.37 10.78 -17.42
C LEU A 414 -23.51 11.96 -16.92
N CYS A 415 -22.32 12.18 -17.49
CA CYS A 415 -21.29 13.02 -16.88
C CYS A 415 -20.91 14.23 -17.76
N LYS A 416 -20.90 14.04 -19.07
CA LYS A 416 -20.43 15.00 -20.07
C LYS A 416 -21.09 16.38 -20.00
N SER A 417 -22.38 16.44 -19.67
CA SER A 417 -23.14 17.70 -19.60
C SER A 417 -22.59 18.70 -18.57
N CYS A 418 -21.89 18.20 -17.54
CA CYS A 418 -21.22 19.01 -16.54
C CYS A 418 -19.71 19.01 -16.70
N HIS A 419 -19.10 17.85 -16.97
CA HIS A 419 -17.64 17.68 -16.96
C HIS A 419 -16.96 17.86 -18.33
N GLY A 420 -17.70 18.20 -19.39
CA GLY A 420 -17.13 18.38 -20.73
C GLY A 420 -17.03 17.08 -21.52
N GLU A 421 -16.55 17.17 -22.76
CA GLU A 421 -16.51 16.04 -23.70
C GLU A 421 -15.51 14.96 -23.30
N GLN A 422 -14.44 15.35 -22.63
CA GLN A 422 -13.30 14.52 -22.24
C GLN A 422 -13.07 14.53 -20.73
N GLY A 423 -14.01 15.07 -19.94
CA GLY A 423 -13.82 15.21 -18.50
C GLY A 423 -12.95 16.39 -18.10
N GLU A 424 -12.69 17.34 -19.00
CA GLU A 424 -11.84 18.53 -18.79
C GLU A 424 -12.39 19.54 -17.77
N GLY A 425 -13.63 19.35 -17.35
CA GLY A 425 -14.30 20.24 -16.41
C GLY A 425 -14.66 21.59 -17.03
N LYS A 426 -15.18 22.48 -16.20
CA LYS A 426 -15.59 23.83 -16.56
C LYS A 426 -15.11 24.83 -15.52
N PHE A 427 -14.25 25.77 -15.91
CA PHE A 427 -13.72 26.81 -15.04
C PHE A 427 -14.31 28.18 -15.41
N GLU A 428 -14.96 28.86 -14.47
CA GLU A 428 -15.57 30.19 -14.68
C GLU A 428 -15.36 31.08 -13.45
N ASN A 429 -15.12 32.39 -13.67
CA ASN A 429 -15.00 33.40 -12.60
C ASN A 429 -13.98 33.03 -11.49
N GLY A 430 -12.88 32.37 -11.85
CA GLY A 430 -11.83 31.99 -10.90
C GLY A 430 -12.12 30.71 -10.11
N ALA A 431 -13.20 29.99 -10.38
CA ALA A 431 -13.57 28.75 -9.70
C ALA A 431 -14.00 27.63 -10.66
N TRP A 432 -13.84 26.38 -10.23
CA TRP A 432 -14.38 25.23 -10.94
C TRP A 432 -15.90 25.14 -10.74
N ILE A 433 -16.65 25.17 -11.84
CA ILE A 433 -18.08 24.91 -11.87
C ILE A 433 -18.34 23.40 -11.88
N ALA A 434 -17.49 22.67 -12.61
CA ALA A 434 -17.34 21.23 -12.55
C ALA A 434 -15.84 20.92 -12.65
N PRO A 435 -15.24 20.17 -11.71
CA PRO A 435 -13.81 19.90 -11.74
C PRO A 435 -13.42 18.96 -12.89
N PRO A 436 -12.13 18.95 -13.30
CA PRO A 436 -11.62 17.91 -14.16
C PRO A 436 -11.73 16.55 -13.47
N ASN A 437 -11.97 15.48 -14.24
CA ASN A 437 -12.09 14.13 -13.69
C ASN A 437 -11.37 13.06 -14.51
N GLN A 438 -10.48 13.44 -15.44
CA GLN A 438 -9.75 12.49 -16.30
C GLN A 438 -8.88 11.47 -15.53
N ARG A 439 -8.56 11.71 -14.26
CA ARG A 439 -7.80 10.76 -13.42
C ARG A 439 -8.62 10.08 -12.33
N ALA A 440 -9.94 10.22 -12.32
CA ALA A 440 -10.77 9.62 -11.28
C ALA A 440 -10.78 8.07 -11.37
N SER A 441 -10.60 7.37 -10.24
CA SER A 441 -10.84 5.93 -10.15
C SER A 441 -12.33 5.61 -10.15
N GLY A 442 -12.67 4.35 -10.46
CA GLY A 442 -14.04 3.87 -10.32
C GLY A 442 -14.54 3.96 -8.88
N SER A 443 -13.67 3.76 -7.88
CA SER A 443 -14.05 3.92 -6.47
C SER A 443 -14.42 5.36 -6.12
N LEU A 444 -13.67 6.35 -6.61
CA LEU A 444 -13.98 7.77 -6.41
C LEU A 444 -15.29 8.14 -7.11
N ILE A 445 -15.50 7.66 -8.33
CA ILE A 445 -16.74 7.88 -9.09
C ILE A 445 -17.92 7.28 -8.32
N ALA A 446 -17.86 5.99 -7.94
CA ALA A 446 -18.91 5.30 -7.19
C ALA A 446 -19.22 5.99 -5.85
N LYS A 447 -18.19 6.45 -5.14
CA LYS A 447 -18.36 7.17 -3.86
C LYS A 447 -19.07 8.51 -4.06
N THR A 448 -18.74 9.22 -5.14
CA THR A 448 -19.26 10.57 -5.43
C THR A 448 -20.68 10.52 -6.01
N THR A 449 -21.03 9.48 -6.77
CA THR A 449 -22.36 9.33 -7.39
C THR A 449 -23.39 8.66 -6.47
N SER A 450 -22.94 7.97 -5.42
CA SER A 450 -23.79 7.18 -4.52
C SER A 450 -24.76 8.04 -3.68
N ILE A 451 -25.96 7.51 -3.45
CA ILE A 451 -27.03 8.15 -2.66
C ILE A 451 -26.61 8.45 -1.21
N ASN A 452 -25.71 7.62 -0.68
CA ASN A 452 -25.19 7.75 0.67
C ASN A 452 -24.13 8.86 0.79
N ARG A 453 -23.80 9.56 -0.31
CA ARG A 453 -22.83 10.67 -0.28
C ARG A 453 -23.24 11.77 0.69
N ILE A 454 -24.53 12.11 0.75
CA ILE A 454 -25.00 13.17 1.66
C ILE A 454 -24.78 12.76 3.11
N GLU A 455 -25.06 11.49 3.44
CA GLU A 455 -24.84 11.00 4.80
C GLU A 455 -23.36 10.92 5.14
N ARG A 456 -22.52 10.37 4.24
CA ARG A 456 -21.05 10.40 4.40
C ARG A 456 -20.51 11.81 4.57
N LEU A 457 -20.99 12.76 3.77
CA LEU A 457 -20.62 14.16 3.91
C LEU A 457 -21.04 14.70 5.26
N ARG A 458 -22.24 14.40 5.78
CA ARG A 458 -22.65 14.84 7.13
C ARG A 458 -21.76 14.27 8.23
N THR A 459 -21.30 13.03 8.08
CA THR A 459 -20.41 12.42 9.07
C THR A 459 -18.99 12.97 9.02
N ILE A 460 -18.51 13.39 7.84
CA ILE A 460 -17.21 14.07 7.66
C ILE A 460 -17.31 15.56 8.00
N ALA A 461 -18.47 16.19 7.76
CA ALA A 461 -18.71 17.62 7.85
C ALA A 461 -19.14 18.10 9.25
N HIS A 462 -18.65 17.47 10.32
CA HIS A 462 -18.84 18.04 11.66
C HIS A 462 -18.36 19.50 11.75
N GLU A 463 -17.47 19.94 10.82
CA GLU A 463 -16.94 21.31 10.78
C GLU A 463 -16.86 21.98 9.39
N MET A 464 -17.24 21.31 8.29
CA MET A 464 -17.19 21.92 6.94
C MET A 464 -18.60 22.24 6.41
N ALA A 465 -18.86 23.49 6.03
CA ALA A 465 -20.09 23.82 5.32
C ALA A 465 -20.20 22.94 4.05
N PRO A 466 -21.34 22.27 3.81
CA PRO A 466 -21.46 21.40 2.64
C PRO A 466 -21.15 22.21 1.36
N PRO A 467 -20.51 21.60 0.35
CA PRO A 467 -20.18 22.28 -0.89
C PRO A 467 -21.39 23.02 -1.44
N LYS A 468 -21.20 24.28 -1.88
CA LYS A 468 -22.27 25.15 -2.39
C LYS A 468 -23.06 24.52 -3.56
N ARG A 469 -22.48 23.53 -4.24
CA ARG A 469 -23.14 22.68 -5.24
C ARG A 469 -22.71 21.23 -5.04
N LEU A 470 -23.64 20.40 -4.58
CA LEU A 470 -23.46 18.96 -4.61
C LEU A 470 -24.00 18.41 -5.93
N MET A 471 -23.20 17.59 -6.60
CA MET A 471 -23.68 16.74 -7.69
C MET A 471 -24.87 15.90 -7.20
N SER A 472 -25.93 15.84 -8.02
CA SER A 472 -27.08 14.98 -7.79
C SER A 472 -26.68 13.51 -7.76
N PHE A 473 -27.46 12.68 -7.06
CA PHE A 473 -27.34 11.22 -7.14
C PHE A 473 -27.39 10.75 -8.59
N VAL A 474 -26.44 9.90 -8.99
CA VAL A 474 -26.43 9.24 -10.30
C VAL A 474 -26.42 7.73 -10.04
N PRO A 475 -27.51 7.00 -10.38
CA PRO A 475 -27.60 5.57 -10.09
C PRO A 475 -26.69 4.79 -11.04
N ILE A 476 -25.52 4.40 -10.54
CA ILE A 476 -24.56 3.55 -11.24
C ILE A 476 -24.05 2.45 -10.30
N SER A 477 -23.71 1.29 -10.87
CA SER A 477 -23.03 0.20 -10.16
C SER A 477 -21.53 0.51 -9.98
N GLN A 478 -20.83 -0.29 -9.16
CA GLN A 478 -19.37 -0.19 -9.06
C GLN A 478 -18.70 -0.51 -10.42
N GLN A 479 -19.23 -1.47 -11.19
CA GLN A 479 -18.69 -1.80 -12.51
C GLN A 479 -18.90 -0.65 -13.51
N ASP A 480 -20.05 0.02 -13.48
CA ASP A 480 -20.28 1.22 -14.31
C ASP A 480 -19.25 2.32 -14.01
N ALA A 481 -18.93 2.49 -12.73
CA ALA A 481 -17.94 3.47 -12.30
C ALA A 481 -16.52 3.11 -12.78
N GLU A 482 -16.12 1.83 -12.73
CA GLU A 482 -14.84 1.37 -13.29
C GLU A 482 -14.78 1.52 -14.81
N ASP A 483 -15.87 1.24 -15.52
CA ASP A 483 -15.93 1.43 -16.96
C ASP A 483 -15.73 2.92 -17.31
N ILE A 484 -16.45 3.82 -16.64
CA ILE A 484 -16.27 5.28 -16.82
C ILE A 484 -14.82 5.70 -16.51
N ALA A 485 -14.25 5.22 -15.40
CA ALA A 485 -12.87 5.51 -15.01
C ALA A 485 -11.87 5.06 -16.07
N SER A 486 -12.01 3.84 -16.60
CA SER A 486 -11.12 3.30 -17.63
C SER A 486 -11.13 4.11 -18.93
N TRP A 487 -12.26 4.74 -19.26
CA TRP A 487 -12.35 5.66 -20.39
C TRP A 487 -11.73 7.02 -20.06
N LEU A 488 -11.99 7.56 -18.87
CA LEU A 488 -11.45 8.85 -18.41
C LEU A 488 -9.92 8.84 -18.36
N GLN A 489 -9.33 7.76 -17.87
CA GLN A 489 -7.88 7.56 -17.78
C GLN A 489 -7.20 7.49 -19.16
N ARG A 490 -7.98 7.36 -20.24
CA ARG A 490 -7.51 7.45 -21.63
C ARG A 490 -7.65 8.86 -22.23
N GLN A 491 -8.03 9.86 -21.44
CA GLN A 491 -8.10 11.24 -21.88
C GLN A 491 -6.86 12.02 -21.44
N SER A 492 -6.37 12.91 -22.30
CA SER A 492 -5.25 13.79 -21.94
C SER A 492 -5.70 14.82 -20.91
N THR A 493 -4.85 15.07 -19.92
CA THR A 493 -5.00 16.22 -19.03
C THR A 493 -4.35 17.43 -19.70
N ARG A 494 -5.08 18.54 -19.80
CA ARG A 494 -4.51 19.81 -20.29
C ARG A 494 -3.79 20.57 -19.19
#